data_AF-A0A2X5SKI7-F1
#
_entry.id   AF-A0A2X5SKI7-F1
#
_cell.length_a   1.000
_cell.length_b   1.000
_cell.length_c   1.000
_cell.angle_alpha   90.00
_cell.angle_beta   90.00
_cell.angle_gamma   90.00
#
_symmetry.space_group_name_H-M   'P 1'
#
loop_
_entity.id
_entity.type
_entity.pdbx_description
1 polymer ?
#
loop_
_entity_poly.entity_id
_entity_poly.type
_entity_poly.pdbx_seq_one_letter_code
_entity_poly.pdbx_strand_id
1 'polypeptide(L)'
;MGRDYGGITWLMYHDIAMGGVMMLAMILNLLLAAFMGVMIPLMMTKLKRDPAVGSSVLITAMTDTGGFFIFLGLATLFLLH
;
A
#
# COMPACT_ATOMS: atom_id res chain seq x y z
N MET A 1 -29.55 -7.83 0.50
CA MET A 1 -28.18 -8.20 0.91
C MET A 1 -27.21 -7.00 1.01
N GLY A 2 -27.66 -5.75 1.13
CA GLY A 2 -26.75 -4.57 1.06
C GLY A 2 -27.08 -3.38 1.96
N ARG A 3 -27.97 -3.53 2.94
CA ARG A 3 -28.37 -2.42 3.84
C ARG A 3 -27.76 -2.53 5.25
N ASP A 4 -27.26 -3.71 5.60
CA ASP A 4 -26.82 -4.00 6.98
C ASP A 4 -25.40 -3.48 7.20
N TYR A 5 -24.52 -3.62 6.20
CA TYR A 5 -23.14 -3.11 6.26
C TYR A 5 -23.07 -1.58 6.32
N GLY A 6 -24.06 -0.86 5.75
CA GLY A 6 -24.14 0.60 5.79
C GLY A 6 -24.44 1.16 7.18
N GLY A 7 -25.25 0.46 7.97
CA GLY A 7 -25.52 0.83 9.37
C GLY A 7 -24.33 0.54 10.29
N ILE A 8 -23.60 -0.55 10.04
CA ILE A 8 -22.44 -0.96 10.84
C ILE A 8 -21.23 -0.05 10.56
N THR A 9 -21.03 0.36 9.31
CA THR A 9 -19.95 1.30 8.93
C THR A 9 -20.20 2.72 9.45
N TRP A 10 -21.45 3.19 9.48
CA TRP A 10 -21.79 4.48 10.07
C TRP A 10 -21.58 4.52 11.59
N LEU A 11 -21.74 3.38 12.28
CA LEU A 11 -21.49 3.25 13.72
C LEU A 11 -20.00 3.09 14.08
N MET A 12 -19.17 2.51 13.19
CA MET A 12 -17.73 2.33 13.41
C MET A 12 -16.86 3.55 13.06
N TYR A 13 -17.37 4.49 12.27
CA TYR A 13 -16.62 5.68 11.82
C TYR A 13 -16.49 6.81 12.85
N HIS A 14 -16.64 6.50 14.15
CA HIS A 14 -16.40 7.46 15.23
C HIS A 14 -14.90 7.72 15.47
N ASP A 15 -14.00 7.06 14.73
CA ASP A 15 -12.55 7.26 14.75
C ASP A 15 -12.06 7.91 13.44
N ILE A 16 -12.21 9.23 13.34
CA ILE A 16 -11.65 10.05 12.25
C ILE A 16 -10.14 9.80 12.11
N ALA A 17 -9.47 9.49 13.22
CA ALA A 17 -8.05 9.15 13.26
C ALA A 17 -7.71 7.94 12.37
N MET A 18 -8.50 6.86 12.43
CA MET A 18 -8.28 5.66 11.60
C MET A 18 -8.50 5.92 10.11
N GLY A 19 -9.52 6.71 9.76
CA GLY A 19 -9.77 7.11 8.38
C GLY A 19 -8.62 7.95 7.80
N GLY A 20 -8.07 8.88 8.60
CA GLY A 20 -6.90 9.68 8.23
C GLY A 20 -5.65 8.84 8.01
N VAL A 21 -5.37 7.89 8.90
CA VAL A 21 -4.25 6.94 8.77
C VAL A 21 -4.39 6.09 7.51
N MET A 22 -5.60 5.59 7.21
CA MET A 22 -5.87 4.82 5.98
C MET A 22 -5.63 5.64 4.71
N MET A 23 -6.13 6.88 4.66
CA MET A 23 -5.93 7.77 3.51
C MET A 23 -4.44 8.06 3.30
N LEU A 24 -3.70 8.35 4.36
CA LEU A 24 -2.27 8.64 4.31
C LEU A 24 -1.47 7.40 3.90
N ALA A 25 -1.82 6.22 4.42
CA ALA A 25 -1.23 4.94 4.01
C ALA A 25 -1.44 4.65 2.52
N MET A 26 -2.63 4.90 2.00
CA MET A 26 -2.95 4.73 0.58
C MET A 26 -2.12 5.64 -0.32
N ILE A 27 -1.96 6.92 0.06
CA ILE A 27 -1.14 7.87 -0.70
C ILE A 27 0.32 7.43 -0.71
N LEU A 28 0.87 7.05 0.45
CA LEU A 28 2.25 6.57 0.55
C LEU A 28 2.47 5.26 -0.22
N ASN A 29 1.50 4.34 -0.20
CA ASN A 29 1.57 3.11 -0.98
C ASN A 29 1.60 3.39 -2.49
N LEU A 30 0.79 4.34 -2.98
CA LEU A 30 0.80 4.74 -4.39
C LEU A 30 2.13 5.39 -4.80
N LEU A 31 2.71 6.22 -3.94
CA LEU A 31 4.06 6.78 -4.14
C LEU A 31 5.12 5.68 -4.24
N LEU A 32 5.09 4.71 -3.32
CA LEU A 32 5.99 3.56 -3.35
C LEU A 32 5.80 2.74 -4.64
N ALA A 33 4.56 2.46 -5.03
CA ALA A 33 4.24 1.73 -6.25
C ALA A 33 4.79 2.43 -7.51
N ALA A 34 4.61 3.74 -7.62
CA ALA A 34 5.17 4.53 -8.72
C ALA A 34 6.70 4.48 -8.75
N PHE A 35 7.34 4.57 -7.59
CA PHE A 35 8.79 4.50 -7.46
C PHE A 35 9.34 3.12 -7.85
N MET A 36 8.71 2.04 -7.35
CA MET A 36 9.06 0.65 -7.67
C MET A 36 8.83 0.33 -9.15
N GLY A 37 7.78 0.89 -9.76
CA GLY A 37 7.49 0.74 -11.18
C GLY A 37 8.61 1.23 -12.11
N VAL A 38 9.45 2.16 -11.64
CA VAL A 38 10.62 2.65 -12.38
C VAL A 38 11.92 2.01 -11.88
N MET A 39 12.08 1.84 -10.56
CA MET A 39 13.31 1.30 -9.98
C MET A 39 13.55 -0.17 -10.31
N ILE A 40 12.52 -1.02 -10.27
CA ILE A 40 12.67 -2.46 -10.55
C ILE A 40 13.18 -2.73 -11.97
N PRO A 41 12.58 -2.17 -13.05
CA PRO A 41 13.12 -2.36 -14.39
C PRO A 41 14.51 -1.73 -14.59
N LEU A 42 14.81 -0.58 -13.95
CA LEU A 42 16.15 0.01 -13.97
C LEU A 42 17.20 -0.88 -13.28
N MET A 43 16.83 -1.56 -12.19
CA MET A 43 17.73 -2.46 -11.48
C MET A 43 17.95 -3.74 -12.30
N MET A 44 16.90 -4.32 -12.90
CA MET A 44 17.01 -5.50 -13.77
C MET A 44 17.87 -5.23 -15.01
N THR A 45 17.70 -4.06 -15.65
CA THR A 45 18.56 -3.65 -16.78
C THR A 45 20.03 -3.49 -16.37
N LYS A 46 20.31 -2.93 -15.18
CA LYS A 46 21.68 -2.87 -14.63
C LYS A 46 22.29 -4.25 -14.35
N LEU A 47 21.47 -5.21 -13.92
CA LEU A 47 21.89 -6.59 -13.64
C LEU A 47 21.98 -7.47 -14.91
N LYS A 48 21.78 -6.90 -16.11
CA LYS A 48 21.74 -7.63 -17.40
C LYS A 48 20.72 -8.78 -17.43
N ARG A 49 19.70 -8.75 -16.56
CA ARG A 49 18.62 -9.73 -16.55
C ARG A 49 17.43 -9.15 -17.28
N ASP A 50 16.80 -9.96 -18.14
CA ASP A 50 15.65 -9.52 -18.92
C ASP A 50 14.53 -9.02 -18.00
N PRO A 51 14.20 -7.71 -18.04
CA PRO A 51 13.12 -7.15 -17.24
C PRO A 51 11.78 -7.80 -17.61
N ALA A 52 11.63 -8.26 -18.84
CA ALA A 52 10.39 -8.76 -19.40
C ALA A 52 9.87 -10.03 -18.71
N VAL A 53 10.74 -10.91 -18.19
CA VAL A 53 10.31 -12.23 -17.70
C VAL A 53 9.85 -12.21 -16.24
N GLY A 54 10.24 -11.18 -15.48
CA GLY A 54 9.98 -11.15 -14.02
C GLY A 54 9.59 -9.80 -13.42
N SER A 55 9.62 -8.70 -14.17
CA SER A 55 9.37 -7.37 -13.58
C SER A 55 7.96 -7.23 -13.01
N SER A 56 6.93 -7.77 -13.68
CA SER A 56 5.55 -7.62 -13.20
C SER A 56 5.32 -8.33 -11.86
N VAL A 57 5.78 -9.57 -11.71
CA VAL A 57 5.66 -10.33 -10.46
C VAL A 57 6.47 -9.67 -9.34
N LEU A 58 7.69 -9.18 -9.64
CA LEU A 58 8.53 -8.48 -8.67
C LEU A 58 7.91 -7.14 -8.23
N ILE A 59 7.32 -6.38 -9.16
CA ILE A 59 6.61 -5.13 -8.84
C ILE A 59 5.42 -5.42 -7.93
N THR A 60 4.60 -6.42 -8.28
CA THR A 60 3.43 -6.79 -7.48
C THR A 60 3.84 -7.27 -6.09
N ALA A 61 4.86 -8.13 -5.98
CA ALA A 61 5.33 -8.62 -4.68
C ALA A 61 5.89 -7.48 -3.79
N MET A 62 6.65 -6.56 -4.38
CA MET A 62 7.20 -5.41 -3.66
C MET A 62 6.11 -4.42 -3.24
N THR A 63 5.11 -4.15 -4.08
CA THR A 63 4.04 -3.21 -3.74
C THR A 63 3.03 -3.81 -2.77
N ASP A 64 2.80 -5.13 -2.81
CA ASP A 64 1.93 -5.83 -1.85
C ASP A 64 2.55 -5.84 -0.45
N THR A 65 3.83 -6.24 -0.36
CA THR A 65 4.57 -6.23 0.90
C THR A 65 4.81 -4.81 1.39
N GLY A 66 5.24 -3.90 0.51
CA GLY A 66 5.51 -2.51 0.85
C GLY A 66 4.27 -1.73 1.32
N GLY A 67 3.14 -1.93 0.67
CA GLY A 67 1.86 -1.34 1.09
C GLY A 67 1.42 -1.82 2.47
N PHE A 68 1.61 -3.11 2.75
CA PHE A 68 1.34 -3.67 4.08
C PHE A 68 2.24 -3.05 5.16
N PHE A 69 3.54 -2.90 4.89
CA PHE A 69 4.48 -2.27 5.82
C PHE A 69 4.17 -0.79 6.06
N ILE A 70 3.79 -0.04 5.01
CA ILE A 70 3.40 1.38 5.13
C ILE A 70 2.16 1.50 6.02
N PHE A 71 1.15 0.66 5.79
CA PHE A 71 -0.05 0.65 6.60
C PHE A 71 0.25 0.31 8.07
N LEU A 72 1.00 -0.76 8.32
CA LEU A 72 1.34 -1.18 9.69
C LEU A 72 2.24 -0.16 10.40
N GLY A 73 3.19 0.45 9.68
CA GLY A 73 4.08 1.49 10.20
C GLY A 73 3.32 2.76 10.59
N LEU A 74 2.37 3.20 9.77
CA LEU A 74 1.53 4.35 10.10
C LEU A 74 0.56 4.04 11.22
N ALA A 75 -0.05 2.85 11.20
CA ALA A 75 -0.94 2.41 12.27
C ALA A 75 -0.19 2.35 13.61
N THR A 76 1.02 1.77 13.65
CA THR A 76 1.81 1.77 14.89
C THR A 76 2.23 3.17 15.33
N LEU A 77 2.65 4.06 14.43
CA LEU A 77 3.04 5.43 14.82
C LEU A 77 1.88 6.29 15.32
N PHE A 78 0.68 6.15 14.75
CA PHE A 78 -0.50 6.95 15.11
C PHE A 78 -1.35 6.36 16.23
N LEU A 79 -1.35 5.03 16.39
CA LEU A 79 -2.20 4.31 17.35
C LEU A 79 -1.42 3.94 18.63
N LEU A 80 -0.09 3.90 18.57
CA LEU A 80 0.78 3.72 19.75
C LEU A 80 1.15 5.06 20.43
N HIS A 81 0.46 6.16 20.09
CA HIS A 81 0.56 7.47 20.75
C HIS A 81 -0.82 7.86 21.28
#